data_AF-A0A257JD94-F1
#
_entry.id   AF-A0A257JD94-F1
#
_cell.length_a   1.000
_cell.length_b   1.000
_cell.length_c   1.000
_cell.angle_alpha   90.00
_cell.angle_beta   90.00
_cell.angle_gamma   90.00
#
_symmetry.space_group_name_H-M   'P 1'
#
loop_
_entity.id
_entity.type
_entity.pdbx_description
1 polymer ?
#
loop_
_entity_poly.entity_id
_entity_poly.type
_entity_poly.pdbx_seq_one_letter_code
_entity_poly.pdbx_strand_id
1 'polypeptide(L)' 'RQALGRLQRLREAADERRVLLQLTPAGRALRAQALAVPQAIACATTCDLQQIGQLASQLKQLRQQLTASLQANGPAAA' A
#
# COMPACT_ATOMS: atom_id res chain seq x y z
N ARG A 1 12.96 7.72 -8.81
CA ARG A 1 13.43 7.37 -7.45
C ARG A 1 13.30 5.85 -7.28
N GLN A 2 14.38 5.08 -7.47
CA GLN A 2 14.34 3.63 -7.18
C GLN A 2 14.19 3.46 -5.67
N ALA A 3 13.33 2.54 -5.23
CA ALA A 3 12.92 2.39 -3.84
C ALA A 3 14.07 1.89 -2.93
N LEU A 4 15.02 2.76 -2.56
CA LEU A 4 16.09 2.55 -1.55
C LEU A 4 16.75 1.14 -1.56
N GLY A 5 16.85 0.48 -2.72
CA GLY A 5 17.34 -0.91 -2.84
C GLY A 5 16.43 -2.00 -2.25
N ARG A 6 15.17 -1.71 -1.91
CA ARG A 6 14.19 -2.63 -1.31
C ARG A 6 13.35 -3.39 -2.34
N LEU A 7 13.30 -2.89 -3.57
CA LEU A 7 12.62 -3.52 -4.70
C LEU A 7 13.61 -3.77 -5.84
N GLN A 8 13.50 -4.94 -6.46
CA GLN A 8 14.13 -5.25 -7.74
C GLN A 8 13.08 -5.27 -8.84
N ARG A 9 13.46 -4.75 -10.01
CA ARG A 9 12.63 -4.70 -11.22
C ARG A 9 13.19 -5.70 -12.22
N LEU A 10 12.38 -6.62 -12.68
CA LEU A 10 12.76 -7.61 -13.68
C LEU A 10 11.83 -7.45 -14.87
N ARG A 11 12.38 -7.43 -16.09
CA ARG A 11 11.54 -7.50 -17.29
C ARG A 11 11.07 -8.93 -17.47
N GLU A 12 9.79 -9.11 -17.76
CA GLU A 12 9.24 -10.42 -18.03
C GLU A 12 9.77 -10.90 -19.39
N ALA A 13 10.35 -12.09 -19.43
CA ALA A 13 10.94 -12.63 -20.67
C ALA A 13 9.88 -12.90 -21.76
N ALA A 14 8.63 -13.15 -21.36
CA ALA A 14 7.52 -13.43 -22.28
C ALA A 14 6.87 -12.17 -22.87
N ASP A 15 7.00 -11.01 -22.23
CA ASP A 15 6.56 -9.70 -22.74
C ASP A 15 7.43 -8.61 -22.14
N GLU A 16 8.40 -8.12 -22.90
CA GLU A 16 9.41 -7.16 -22.41
C GLU A 16 8.82 -5.82 -21.96
N ARG A 17 7.57 -5.54 -22.34
CA ARG A 17 6.84 -4.35 -21.90
C ARG A 17 6.35 -4.49 -20.45
N ARG A 18 6.34 -5.71 -19.90
CA ARG A 18 5.95 -6.00 -18.53
C ARG A 18 7.16 -5.99 -17.60
N VAL A 19 6.99 -5.33 -16.46
CA VAL A 19 8.00 -5.26 -15.41
C VAL A 19 7.43 -5.86 -14.14
N LEU A 20 8.07 -6.93 -13.68
CA LEU A 20 7.79 -7.58 -12.41
C LEU A 20 8.55 -6.86 -11.30
N LEU A 21 7.85 -6.59 -10.20
CA LEU A 21 8.44 -6.05 -8.98
C LEU A 21 8.59 -7.18 -7.96
N GLN A 22 9.80 -7.34 -7.44
CA GLN A 22 10.08 -8.30 -6.36
C GLN A 22 10.74 -7.58 -5.18
N LEU A 23 10.45 -8.04 -3.96
CA LEU A 23 11.17 -7.59 -2.78
C LEU A 23 12.60 -8.13 -2.80
N THR A 24 13.58 -7.26 -2.55
CA THR A 24 14.95 -7.69 -2.25
C THR A 24 15.01 -8.29 -0.83
N PRO A 25 16.10 -8.96 -0.43
CA PRO A 25 16.29 -9.38 0.97
C PRO A 25 16.16 -8.20 1.94
N ALA A 26 16.73 -7.05 1.57
CA ALA A 26 16.58 -5.81 2.31
C ALA A 26 15.10 -5.38 2.39
N GLY A 27 14.35 -5.47 1.29
CA GLY A 27 12.91 -5.18 1.28
C GLY A 27 12.11 -6.09 2.22
N ARG A 28 12.44 -7.38 2.27
CA ARG A 28 11.82 -8.32 3.22
C ARG A 28 12.16 -7.99 4.67
N ALA A 29 13.43 -7.68 4.95
CA ALA A 29 13.89 -7.34 6.30
C ALA A 29 13.23 -6.06 6.86
N LEU A 30 12.78 -5.14 6.00
CA LEU A 30 12.08 -3.93 6.42
C LEU A 30 10.78 -4.23 7.18
N ARG A 31 10.15 -5.39 6.90
CA ARG A 31 8.91 -5.80 7.59
C ARG A 31 9.07 -5.80 9.11
N ALA A 32 10.19 -6.30 9.62
CA ALA A 32 10.44 -6.37 11.06
C ALA A 32 10.49 -4.96 11.70
N GLN A 33 11.11 -3.99 11.01
CA GLN A 33 11.19 -2.60 11.47
C GLN A 33 9.82 -1.92 11.41
N ALA A 34 9.01 -2.24 10.39
CA ALA A 34 7.68 -1.66 10.21
C ALA A 34 6.66 -2.10 11.29
N LEU A 35 6.92 -3.20 12.01
CA LEU A 35 6.02 -3.67 13.09
C LEU A 35 5.88 -2.66 14.24
N ALA A 36 6.86 -1.77 14.43
CA ALA A 36 6.79 -0.73 15.45
C ALA A 36 5.82 0.41 15.10
N VAL A 37 5.46 0.56 13.82
CA VAL A 37 4.67 1.72 13.36
C VAL A 37 3.24 1.71 13.92
N PRO A 38 2.45 0.61 13.86
CA PRO A 38 1.11 0.59 14.45
C PRO A 38 1.11 0.90 15.95
N GLN A 39 2.12 0.41 16.68
CA GLN A 39 2.26 0.67 18.11
C GLN A 39 2.56 2.16 18.39
N ALA A 40 3.47 2.76 17.63
CA ALA A 40 3.78 4.19 17.77
C ALA A 40 2.54 5.07 17.50
N ILE A 41 1.72 4.71 16.51
CA ILE A 41 0.47 5.40 16.21
C ILE A 41 -0.51 5.25 17.39
N ALA A 42 -0.69 4.04 17.93
CA ALA A 42 -1.54 3.79 19.10
C ALA A 42 -1.19 4.68 20.28
N CYS A 43 0.10 4.77 20.60
CA CYS A 43 0.60 5.64 21.66
C CYS A 43 0.32 7.13 21.37
N ALA A 44 0.51 7.58 20.12
CA ALA A 44 0.32 8.98 19.75
C ALA A 44 -1.15 9.42 19.70
N THR A 45 -2.06 8.50 19.37
CA THR A 45 -3.50 8.81 19.23
C THR A 45 -4.32 8.46 20.47
N THR A 46 -3.71 7.84 21.49
CA THR A 46 -4.42 7.31 22.67
C THR A 46 -5.52 6.31 22.28
N CYS A 47 -5.27 5.56 21.21
CA CYS A 47 -6.19 4.52 20.73
C CYS A 47 -5.57 3.13 21.00
N ASP A 48 -6.42 2.14 21.22
CA ASP A 48 -5.97 0.75 21.20
C ASP A 48 -5.80 0.23 19.75
N LEU A 49 -5.20 -0.95 19.61
CA LEU A 49 -4.95 -1.57 18.31
C LEU A 49 -6.24 -1.95 17.56
N GLN A 50 -7.33 -2.25 18.27
CA GLN A 50 -8.62 -2.58 17.65
C GLN A 50 -9.24 -1.34 17.03
N GLN A 51 -9.26 -0.22 17.76
CA GLN A 51 -9.76 1.07 17.30
C GLN A 51 -8.99 1.57 16.07
N ILE A 52 -7.66 1.44 16.06
CA ILE A 52 -6.84 1.77 14.90
C ILE A 52 -7.19 0.88 13.70
N GLY A 53 -7.34 -0.43 13.92
CA GLY A 53 -7.72 -1.37 12.86
C GLY A 53 -9.09 -1.04 12.26
N GLN A 54 -10.07 -0.70 13.10
CA GLN A 54 -11.41 -0.31 12.68
C GLN A 54 -11.39 0.98 11.86
N LEU A 55 -10.70 2.02 12.36
CA LEU A 55 -10.57 3.30 11.64
C LEU A 55 -9.89 3.11 10.29
N ALA A 56 -8.79 2.35 10.22
CA ALA A 56 -8.10 2.05 8.97
C ALA A 56 -9.02 1.33 7.97
N SER A 57 -9.85 0.41 8.44
CA SER A 57 -10.83 -0.29 7.60
C SER A 57 -11.91 0.66 7.07
N GLN A 58 -12.48 1.52 7.93
CA GLN A 58 -13.49 2.50 7.55
C GLN A 58 -12.94 3.50 6.51
N LEU A 59 -11.74 4.03 6.72
CA LEU A 59 -11.08 4.91 5.76
C LEU A 59 -10.79 4.20 4.43
N LYS A 60 -10.39 2.92 4.47
CA LYS A 60 -10.16 2.12 3.26
C LYS A 60 -11.47 1.94 2.47
N GLN A 61 -12.57 1.66 3.15
CA GLN A 61 -13.89 1.51 2.53
C GLN A 61 -14.37 2.82 1.91
N LEU A 62 -14.27 3.93 2.65
CA LEU A 62 -14.62 5.26 2.13
C LEU A 62 -13.79 5.59 0.87
N ARG A 63 -12.48 5.37 0.92
CA ARG A 63 -11.60 5.57 -0.24
C ARG A 63 -12.02 4.71 -1.43
N GLN A 64 -12.37 3.45 -1.21
CA GLN A 64 -12.86 2.57 -2.29
C GLN A 64 -14.15 3.09 -2.91
N GLN A 65 -15.10 3.55 -2.09
CA GLN A 65 -16.36 4.14 -2.57
C GLN A 65 -16.10 5.41 -3.39
N LEU A 66 -15.22 6.29 -2.92
CA LEU A 66 -14.83 7.50 -3.64
C LEU A 66 -14.12 7.20 -4.96
N THR A 67 -13.18 6.24 -4.98
CA THR A 67 -12.53 5.83 -6.23
C THR A 67 -13.53 5.21 -7.21
N ALA A 68 -14.42 4.35 -6.73
CA ALA A 68 -15.46 3.75 -7.56
C ALA A 68 -16.43 4.81 -8.11
N SER A 69 -16.82 5.81 -7.30
CA SER A 69 -17.67 6.89 -7.78
C SER A 69 -16.98 7.78 -8.80
N LEU A 70 -15.67 8.03 -8.66
CA LEU A 70 -14.90 8.77 -9.67
C LEU A 70 -14.74 7.99 -10.98
N GLN A 71 -14.68 6.66 -10.92
CA GLN A 71 -14.64 5.80 -12.11
C GLN A 71 -16.01 5.69 -12.78
N ALA A 72 -17.08 5.60 -11.99
CA ALA A 72 -18.46 5.57 -12.48
C ALA A 72 -18.93 6.92 -13.05
N ASN A 73 -18.38 8.03 -12.53
CA ASN A 73 -18.60 9.39 -13.03
C ASN A 73 -17.49 9.85 -14.00
N GLY A 74 -16.57 8.96 -14.38
CA GLY A 74 -15.67 9.18 -15.51
C GLY A 74 -16.50 9.14 -16.80
N PRO A 75 -16.16 9.94 -17.83
CA PRO A 75 -17.05 10.16 -18.95
C PRO A 75 -17.38 8.85 -19.67
N ALA A 76 -18.67 8.51 -19.72
CA ALA A 76 -19.23 7.87 -20.89
C ALA A 76 -19.23 8.90 -22.04
N ALA A 77 -18.05 9.20 -22.61
CA ALA A 77 -17.88 9.98 -23.84
C ALA A 77 -16.41 10.04 -24.28
N ALA A 78 -16.04 9.17 -25.23
CA ALA A 78 -15.28 9.44 -26.47
C ALA A 78 -14.60 8.15 -26.95
#